data_AF-A0A4Y4LYS3-F1
#
_entry.id   AF-A0A4Y4LYS3-F1
#
_cell.length_a   1.000
_cell.length_b   1.000
_cell.length_c   1.000
_cell.angle_alpha   90.00
_cell.angle_beta   90.00
_cell.angle_gamma   90.00
#
_symmetry.space_group_name_H-M   'P 1'
#
loop_
_entity.id
_entity.type
_entity.pdbx_description
1 polymer ?
#
loop_
_entity_poly.entity_id
_entity_poly.type
_entity_poly.pdbx_seq_one_letter_code
_entity_poly.pdbx_strand_id
1 'polypeptide(L)'
;MERKPAAGSIRNTERSRKKFLDAVGKILRTKGYTALKVSSIAATAGVDKKMIYSYFGGFDGLIDEYIQSQDYWSKVNIDDVKKIQTQSEDEERSFIENILLLQFDYVYTNREAQKLLLWRLSESRRSLKKLTDTQEENGEYIFNRLMDSRFKDKIDTYRSVMAIMVSGLYYLNLYAAMNGSIFCGIDVNTPQGRDKIKKAISFLLRQTYEKL
;
A
#
# COMPACT_ATOMS: atom_id res chain seq x y z
N MET A 1 14.64 11.24 -40.25
CA MET A 1 13.42 10.52 -40.64
C MET A 1 13.19 9.42 -39.61
N GLU A 2 12.41 9.70 -38.56
CA GLU A 2 12.11 8.68 -37.54
C GLU A 2 11.18 7.63 -38.14
N ARG A 3 11.66 6.39 -38.24
CA ARG A 3 10.81 5.25 -38.64
C ARG A 3 9.84 4.97 -37.51
N LYS A 4 8.53 5.12 -37.77
CA LYS A 4 7.48 4.63 -36.87
C LYS A 4 7.74 3.15 -36.56
N PRO A 5 7.89 2.75 -35.29
CA PRO A 5 8.11 1.37 -34.95
C PRO A 5 6.91 0.52 -35.38
N ALA A 6 7.17 -0.59 -36.08
CA ALA A 6 6.14 -1.52 -36.50
C ALA A 6 5.37 -2.05 -35.27
N ALA A 7 4.05 -2.19 -35.37
CA ALA A 7 3.18 -2.59 -34.26
C ALA A 7 3.62 -3.90 -33.54
N GLY A 8 4.26 -4.83 -34.26
CA GLY A 8 4.84 -6.05 -33.69
C GLY A 8 6.03 -5.81 -32.73
N SER A 9 6.86 -4.79 -32.99
CA SER A 9 7.99 -4.41 -32.13
C SER A 9 7.52 -3.76 -30.83
N ILE A 10 6.49 -2.90 -30.91
CA ILE A 10 5.87 -2.25 -29.76
C ILE A 10 5.23 -3.31 -28.84
N ARG A 11 4.44 -4.23 -29.40
CA ARG A 11 3.78 -5.31 -28.64
C ARG A 11 4.77 -6.25 -27.96
N ASN A 12 5.93 -6.52 -28.56
CA ASN A 12 6.99 -7.32 -27.95
C ASN A 12 7.70 -6.58 -26.81
N THR A 13 7.85 -5.26 -26.96
CA THR A 13 8.45 -4.38 -25.93
C THR A 13 7.57 -4.32 -24.68
N GLU A 14 6.27 -4.08 -24.81
CA GLU A 14 5.34 -4.04 -23.67
C GLU A 14 5.27 -5.39 -22.93
N ARG A 15 5.22 -6.50 -23.68
CA ARG A 15 5.23 -7.84 -23.09
C ARG A 15 6.51 -8.09 -22.29
N SER A 16 7.64 -7.63 -22.80
CA SER A 16 8.94 -7.78 -22.12
C SER A 16 9.05 -6.88 -20.90
N ARG A 17 8.55 -5.63 -20.96
CA ARG A 17 8.45 -4.74 -19.80
C ARG A 17 7.64 -5.40 -18.68
N LYS A 18 6.44 -5.90 -19.01
CA LYS A 18 5.58 -6.59 -18.03
C LYS A 18 6.27 -7.78 -17.37
N LYS A 19 6.99 -8.61 -18.15
CA LYS A 19 7.76 -9.73 -17.58
C LYS A 19 8.81 -9.29 -16.56
N PHE A 20 9.46 -8.15 -16.77
CA PHE A 20 10.41 -7.61 -15.80
C PHE A 20 9.70 -7.14 -14.52
N LEU A 21 8.59 -6.41 -14.64
CA LEU A 21 7.81 -5.97 -13.48
C LEU A 21 7.25 -7.18 -12.69
N ASP A 22 6.70 -8.19 -13.37
CA ASP A 22 6.22 -9.43 -12.77
C ASP A 22 7.37 -10.19 -12.06
N ALA A 23 8.56 -10.18 -12.64
CA ALA A 23 9.76 -10.79 -12.04
C ALA A 23 10.20 -10.04 -10.78
N VAL A 24 10.16 -8.71 -10.77
CA VAL A 24 10.43 -7.90 -9.57
C VAL A 24 9.44 -8.28 -8.47
N GLY A 25 8.14 -8.27 -8.74
CA GLY A 25 7.11 -8.65 -7.75
C GLY A 25 7.27 -10.08 -7.24
N LYS A 26 7.59 -11.03 -8.12
CA LYS A 26 7.87 -12.42 -7.73
C LYS A 26 9.08 -12.53 -6.79
N ILE A 27 10.18 -11.84 -7.08
CA ILE A 27 11.37 -11.84 -6.22
C ILE A 27 11.05 -11.16 -4.88
N LEU A 28 10.39 -10.00 -4.91
CA LEU A 28 10.02 -9.27 -3.70
C LEU A 28 9.18 -10.14 -2.76
N ARG A 29 8.15 -10.81 -3.29
CA ARG A 29 7.25 -11.69 -2.52
C ARG A 29 7.95 -12.92 -1.94
N THR A 30 8.94 -13.48 -2.64
CA THR A 30 9.56 -14.77 -2.25
C THR A 30 10.88 -14.62 -1.50
N LYS A 31 11.67 -13.59 -1.80
CA LYS A 31 13.03 -13.39 -1.28
C LYS A 31 13.25 -12.02 -0.63
N GLY A 32 12.32 -11.07 -0.80
CA GLY A 32 12.46 -9.72 -0.29
C GLY A 32 13.28 -8.80 -1.19
N TYR A 33 13.37 -7.52 -0.79
CA TYR A 33 13.96 -6.47 -1.63
C TYR A 33 15.47 -6.62 -1.80
N THR A 34 16.19 -7.15 -0.80
CA THR A 34 17.66 -7.38 -0.85
C THR A 34 18.07 -8.39 -1.93
N ALA A 35 17.15 -9.21 -2.41
CA ALA A 35 17.38 -10.17 -3.49
C ALA A 35 17.18 -9.57 -4.89
N LEU A 36 16.72 -8.31 -5.00
CA LEU A 36 16.54 -7.63 -6.27
C LEU A 36 17.91 -7.26 -6.87
N LYS A 37 18.29 -7.98 -7.91
CA LYS A 37 19.52 -7.73 -8.69
C LYS A 37 19.19 -7.90 -10.17
N VAL A 38 19.85 -7.13 -11.03
CA VAL A 38 19.70 -7.20 -12.51
C VAL A 38 19.72 -8.64 -13.03
N SER A 39 20.69 -9.44 -12.56
CA SER A 39 20.82 -10.85 -12.95
C SER A 39 19.65 -11.71 -12.49
N SER A 40 19.21 -11.54 -11.24
CA SER A 40 18.12 -12.31 -10.65
C SER A 40 16.78 -11.98 -11.32
N ILE A 41 16.55 -10.70 -11.61
CA ILE A 41 15.34 -10.22 -12.30
C ILE A 41 15.31 -10.73 -13.74
N ALA A 42 16.41 -10.57 -14.49
CA ALA A 42 16.50 -11.05 -15.87
C ALA A 42 16.30 -12.57 -15.99
N ALA A 43 16.93 -13.34 -15.10
CA ALA A 43 16.74 -14.78 -15.03
C ALA A 43 15.27 -15.15 -14.71
N THR A 44 14.64 -14.43 -13.78
CA THR A 44 13.23 -14.68 -13.40
C THR A 44 12.25 -14.29 -14.51
N ALA A 45 12.54 -13.21 -15.25
CA ALA A 45 11.72 -12.74 -16.37
C ALA A 45 11.87 -13.61 -17.63
N GLY A 46 13.00 -14.33 -17.76
CA GLY A 46 13.36 -15.02 -19.00
C GLY A 46 13.59 -14.05 -20.15
N VAL A 47 14.17 -12.88 -19.86
CA VAL A 47 14.46 -11.80 -20.83
C VAL A 47 15.91 -11.35 -20.63
N ASP A 48 16.60 -10.99 -21.72
CA ASP A 48 18.00 -10.52 -21.67
C ASP A 48 18.14 -9.28 -20.77
N LYS A 49 19.09 -9.32 -19.84
CA LYS A 49 19.39 -8.22 -18.90
C LYS A 49 19.68 -6.88 -19.60
N LYS A 50 20.19 -6.88 -20.84
CA LYS A 50 20.42 -5.66 -21.63
C LYS A 50 19.13 -4.89 -21.88
N MET A 51 18.00 -5.58 -21.95
CA MET A 51 16.69 -4.95 -22.13
C MET A 51 16.26 -4.15 -20.91
N ILE A 52 16.80 -4.41 -19.72
CA ILE A 52 16.54 -3.58 -18.53
C ILE A 52 17.07 -2.15 -18.76
N TYR A 53 18.28 -2.03 -19.30
CA TYR A 53 18.87 -0.73 -19.63
C TYR A 53 18.13 -0.04 -20.79
N SER A 54 17.71 -0.80 -21.80
CA SER A 54 16.97 -0.27 -22.94
C SER A 54 15.57 0.23 -22.57
N TYR A 55 14.84 -0.52 -21.74
CA TYR A 55 13.43 -0.25 -21.46
C TYR A 55 13.21 0.65 -20.26
N PHE A 56 14.10 0.61 -19.27
CA PHE A 56 13.92 1.30 -18.00
C PHE A 56 15.07 2.27 -17.67
N GLY A 57 16.08 2.39 -18.53
CA GLY A 57 17.26 3.21 -18.25
C GLY A 57 18.19 2.63 -17.19
N GLY A 58 17.93 1.41 -16.70
CA GLY A 58 18.75 0.72 -15.71
C GLY A 58 17.93 0.03 -14.62
N PHE A 59 18.64 -0.50 -13.62
CA PHE A 59 18.03 -1.18 -12.47
C PHE A 59 17.11 -0.23 -11.69
N ASP A 60 17.58 0.98 -11.38
CA ASP A 60 16.80 1.94 -10.60
C ASP A 60 15.50 2.33 -11.28
N GLY A 61 15.54 2.59 -12.60
CA GLY A 61 14.31 2.91 -13.34
C GLY A 61 13.32 1.75 -13.39
N LEU A 62 13.80 0.50 -13.45
CA LEU A 62 12.93 -0.68 -13.38
C LEU A 62 12.25 -0.79 -12.01
N ILE A 63 13.02 -0.60 -10.94
CA ILE A 63 12.49 -0.62 -9.58
C ILE A 63 11.50 0.52 -9.36
N ASP A 64 11.81 1.72 -9.84
CA ASP A 64 10.95 2.89 -9.72
C ASP A 64 9.65 2.71 -10.49
N GLU A 65 9.69 2.14 -11.71
CA GLU A 65 8.49 1.82 -12.50
C GLU A 65 7.66 0.72 -11.81
N TYR A 66 8.31 -0.31 -11.26
CA TYR A 66 7.60 -1.33 -10.49
C TYR A 66 6.90 -0.74 -9.26
N ILE A 67 7.60 0.06 -8.46
CA ILE A 67 7.01 0.71 -7.27
C ILE A 67 5.86 1.62 -7.67
N GLN A 68 6.00 2.40 -8.74
CA GLN A 68 4.94 3.27 -9.27
C GLN A 68 3.74 2.50 -9.82
N SER A 69 3.96 1.29 -10.34
CA SER A 69 2.86 0.41 -10.75
C SER A 69 2.10 -0.21 -9.58
N GLN A 70 2.64 -0.13 -8.35
CA GLN A 70 1.97 -0.65 -7.16
C GLN A 70 0.93 0.34 -6.63
N ASP A 71 -0.32 0.08 -6.99
CA ASP A 71 -1.48 0.93 -6.68
C ASP A 71 -2.14 0.54 -5.33
N TYR A 72 -1.36 0.20 -4.31
CA TYR A 72 -1.88 -0.46 -3.10
C TYR A 72 -2.75 0.45 -2.24
N TRP A 73 -2.40 1.73 -2.13
CA TRP A 73 -3.10 2.71 -1.29
C TRP A 73 -3.98 3.69 -2.06
N SER A 74 -3.79 3.78 -3.37
CA SER A 74 -4.62 4.50 -4.33
C SER A 74 -5.94 3.79 -4.64
N LYS A 75 -6.06 2.55 -4.17
CA LYS A 75 -7.29 1.76 -4.21
C LYS A 75 -8.35 2.19 -3.19
N VAL A 76 -8.04 3.15 -2.31
CA VAL A 76 -9.10 3.92 -1.66
C VAL A 76 -9.78 4.68 -2.79
N ASN A 77 -10.93 4.18 -3.22
CA ASN A 77 -11.63 4.71 -4.35
C ASN A 77 -12.04 6.15 -4.00
N ILE A 78 -11.23 7.11 -4.47
CA ILE A 78 -11.48 8.53 -4.32
C ILE A 78 -12.89 8.84 -4.85
N ASP A 79 -13.39 8.08 -5.84
CA ASP A 79 -14.75 8.24 -6.32
C ASP A 79 -15.80 7.75 -5.32
N ASP A 80 -15.50 6.80 -4.44
CA ASP A 80 -16.38 6.45 -3.32
C ASP A 80 -16.34 7.52 -2.24
N VAL A 81 -15.18 8.11 -1.93
CA VAL A 81 -15.08 9.33 -1.10
C VAL A 81 -15.89 10.48 -1.72
N LYS A 82 -15.92 10.58 -3.07
CA LYS A 82 -16.70 11.59 -3.78
C LYS A 82 -18.20 11.39 -3.71
N LYS A 83 -18.65 10.15 -3.63
CA LYS A 83 -20.07 9.79 -3.53
C LYS A 83 -20.62 10.00 -2.13
N ILE A 84 -19.77 10.12 -1.12
CA ILE A 84 -20.22 10.50 0.22
C ILE A 84 -20.66 11.97 0.16
N GLN A 85 -21.96 12.15 0.00
CA GLN A 85 -22.68 13.41 0.16
C GLN A 85 -23.12 13.44 1.62
N THR A 86 -22.21 13.76 2.55
CA THR A 86 -22.46 13.54 3.98
C THR A 86 -23.54 14.47 4.52
N GLN A 87 -24.54 13.89 5.19
CA GLN A 87 -25.44 14.61 6.10
C GLN A 87 -25.39 14.08 7.54
N SER A 88 -24.79 12.90 7.80
CA SER A 88 -24.74 12.32 9.16
C SER A 88 -23.37 11.79 9.60
N GLU A 89 -23.14 11.84 10.90
CA GLU A 89 -21.92 11.34 11.56
C GLU A 89 -21.72 9.83 11.41
N ASP A 90 -22.80 9.07 11.48
CA ASP A 90 -22.73 7.61 11.42
C ASP A 90 -22.24 7.13 10.05
N GLU A 91 -22.58 7.84 8.97
CA GLU A 91 -22.10 7.54 7.61
C GLU A 91 -20.60 7.78 7.48
N GLU A 92 -20.11 8.93 7.96
CA GLU A 92 -18.68 9.29 7.94
C GLU A 92 -17.85 8.31 8.77
N ARG A 93 -18.30 8.03 9.99
CA ARG A 93 -17.62 7.07 10.88
C ARG A 93 -17.58 5.68 10.25
N SER A 94 -18.70 5.21 9.70
CA SER A 94 -18.79 3.88 9.07
C SER A 94 -17.88 3.78 7.84
N PHE A 95 -17.74 4.87 7.09
CA PHE A 95 -16.82 4.92 5.95
C PHE A 95 -15.36 4.78 6.39
N ILE A 96 -14.93 5.54 7.39
CA ILE A 96 -13.56 5.46 7.93
C ILE A 96 -13.30 4.08 8.54
N GLU A 97 -14.27 3.54 9.28
CA GLU A 97 -14.19 2.19 9.83
C GLU A 97 -13.96 1.16 8.73
N ASN A 98 -14.75 1.22 7.65
CA ASN A 98 -14.62 0.31 6.52
C ASN A 98 -13.24 0.41 5.85
N ILE A 99 -12.68 1.61 5.67
CA ILE A 99 -11.31 1.78 5.15
C ILE A 99 -10.28 1.09 6.04
N LEU A 100 -10.34 1.31 7.35
CA LEU A 100 -9.39 0.73 8.30
C LEU A 100 -9.48 -0.81 8.31
N LEU A 101 -10.71 -1.35 8.28
CA LEU A 101 -10.95 -2.79 8.24
C LEU A 101 -10.45 -3.42 6.93
N LEU A 102 -10.76 -2.79 5.78
CA LEU A 102 -10.30 -3.24 4.47
C LEU A 102 -8.78 -3.19 4.39
N GLN A 103 -8.15 -2.13 4.88
CA GLN A 103 -6.69 -2.02 4.94
C GLN A 103 -6.09 -3.15 5.81
N PHE A 104 -6.67 -3.40 6.98
CA PHE A 104 -6.20 -4.44 7.89
C PHE A 104 -6.23 -5.83 7.22
N ASP A 105 -7.29 -6.17 6.48
CA ASP A 105 -7.42 -7.44 5.75
C ASP A 105 -6.58 -7.50 4.48
N TYR A 106 -6.44 -6.37 3.78
CA TYR A 106 -5.65 -6.28 2.58
C TYR A 106 -4.17 -6.55 2.86
N VAL A 107 -3.61 -5.91 3.88
CA VAL A 107 -2.21 -6.11 4.26
C VAL A 107 -1.99 -7.53 4.77
N TYR A 108 -2.96 -8.15 5.44
CA TYR A 108 -2.89 -9.54 5.85
C TYR A 108 -2.75 -10.51 4.66
N THR A 109 -3.59 -10.33 3.64
CA THR A 109 -3.70 -11.26 2.51
C THR A 109 -2.65 -11.01 1.43
N ASN A 110 -2.10 -9.79 1.35
CA ASN A 110 -1.12 -9.43 0.34
C ASN A 110 0.33 -9.39 0.87
N ARG A 111 1.07 -10.50 0.66
CA ARG A 111 2.50 -10.61 0.99
C ARG A 111 3.39 -9.57 0.29
N GLU A 112 3.04 -9.17 -0.92
CA GLU A 112 3.81 -8.18 -1.68
C GLU A 112 3.68 -6.79 -1.03
N ALA A 113 2.47 -6.43 -0.61
CA ALA A 113 2.23 -5.21 0.17
C ALA A 113 2.99 -5.22 1.52
N GLN A 114 3.02 -6.36 2.23
CA GLN A 114 3.81 -6.52 3.45
C GLN A 114 5.30 -6.28 3.21
N LYS A 115 5.87 -6.85 2.13
CA LYS A 115 7.28 -6.66 1.78
C LYS A 115 7.58 -5.23 1.35
N LEU A 116 6.66 -4.58 0.64
CA LEU A 116 6.82 -3.18 0.25
C LEU A 116 6.75 -2.24 1.47
N LEU A 117 5.83 -2.49 2.41
CA LEU A 117 5.76 -1.79 3.69
C LEU A 117 7.08 -1.85 4.45
N LEU A 118 7.68 -3.03 4.57
CA LEU A 118 8.99 -3.21 5.20
C LEU A 118 10.10 -2.50 4.42
N TRP A 119 10.07 -2.57 3.09
CA TRP A 119 11.07 -1.93 2.25
C TRP A 119 11.08 -0.41 2.43
N ARG A 120 9.88 0.22 2.50
CA ARG A 120 9.74 1.66 2.78
C ARG A 120 10.39 2.09 4.09
N LEU A 121 10.40 1.23 5.10
CA LEU A 121 11.01 1.52 6.41
C LEU A 121 12.51 1.22 6.46
N SER A 122 13.01 0.39 5.53
CA SER A 122 14.37 -0.15 5.59
C SER A 122 15.36 0.55 4.65
N GLU A 123 14.88 1.28 3.65
CA GLU A 123 15.73 1.93 2.65
C GLU A 123 15.19 3.30 2.24
N SER A 124 16.09 4.28 2.07
CA SER A 124 15.75 5.58 1.51
C SER A 124 15.91 5.55 -0.01
N ARG A 125 14.79 5.63 -0.74
CA ARG A 125 14.75 5.70 -2.21
C ARG A 125 13.67 6.67 -2.66
N ARG A 126 13.93 7.45 -3.71
CA ARG A 126 12.99 8.47 -4.24
C ARG A 126 11.61 7.89 -4.58
N SER A 127 11.53 6.72 -5.22
CA SER A 127 10.26 6.07 -5.55
C SER A 127 9.51 5.54 -4.33
N LEU A 128 10.20 5.03 -3.31
CA LEU A 128 9.58 4.63 -2.03
C LEU A 128 9.06 5.86 -1.26
N LYS A 129 9.80 6.97 -1.30
CA LYS A 129 9.33 8.26 -0.77
C LYS A 129 8.08 8.72 -1.51
N LYS A 130 8.10 8.74 -2.84
CA LYS A 130 6.94 9.11 -3.67
C LYS A 130 5.71 8.24 -3.36
N LEU A 131 5.88 6.93 -3.21
CA LEU A 131 4.79 6.04 -2.82
C LEU A 131 4.22 6.38 -1.43
N THR A 132 5.07 6.81 -0.50
CA THR A 132 4.65 7.26 0.83
C THR A 132 3.93 8.60 0.74
N ASP A 133 4.47 9.56 -0.01
CA ASP A 133 3.86 10.87 -0.22
C ASP A 133 2.47 10.72 -0.87
N THR A 134 2.31 9.86 -1.89
CA THR A 134 1.00 9.57 -2.50
C THR A 134 0.01 8.92 -1.53
N GLN A 135 0.47 8.07 -0.60
CA GLN A 135 -0.40 7.53 0.44
C GLN A 135 -0.90 8.64 1.38
N GLU A 136 -0.03 9.56 1.77
CA GLU A 136 -0.40 10.71 2.61
C GLU A 136 -1.31 11.69 1.87
N GLU A 137 -1.10 11.95 0.57
CA GLU A 137 -1.99 12.74 -0.28
C GLU A 137 -3.42 12.17 -0.32
N ASN A 138 -3.56 10.84 -0.38
CA ASN A 138 -4.87 10.18 -0.33
C ASN A 138 -5.55 10.35 1.05
N GLY A 139 -4.77 10.22 2.13
CA GLY A 139 -5.26 10.45 3.49
C GLY A 139 -5.71 11.90 3.70
N GLU A 140 -4.89 12.84 3.22
CA GLU A 140 -5.17 14.28 3.24
C GLU A 140 -6.48 14.61 2.52
N TYR A 141 -6.71 14.00 1.35
CA TYR A 141 -7.98 14.16 0.62
C TYR A 141 -9.20 13.72 1.45
N ILE A 142 -9.08 12.59 2.16
CA ILE A 142 -10.16 12.06 3.01
C ILE A 142 -10.40 13.00 4.21
N PHE A 143 -9.34 13.42 4.88
CA PHE A 143 -9.44 14.29 6.06
C PHE A 143 -10.06 15.64 5.70
N ASN A 144 -9.58 16.29 4.65
CA ASN A 144 -10.06 17.61 4.23
C ASN A 144 -11.53 17.57 3.81
N ARG A 145 -11.96 16.44 3.24
CA ARG A 145 -13.32 16.29 2.75
C ARG A 145 -14.33 15.89 3.82
N LEU A 146 -13.94 15.01 4.76
CA LEU A 146 -14.90 14.38 5.68
C LEU A 146 -14.68 14.75 7.15
N MET A 147 -13.47 15.15 7.53
CA MET A 147 -13.07 15.22 8.95
C MET A 147 -12.79 16.65 9.42
N ASP A 148 -12.24 17.52 8.57
CA ASP A 148 -11.87 18.89 8.93
C ASP A 148 -13.06 19.71 9.43
N SER A 149 -14.19 19.68 8.72
CA SER A 149 -15.41 20.38 9.11
C SER A 149 -16.00 19.88 10.42
N ARG A 150 -15.84 18.58 10.71
CA ARG A 150 -16.35 17.91 11.90
C ARG A 150 -15.51 18.25 13.12
N PHE A 151 -14.22 17.94 13.06
CA PHE A 151 -13.35 18.01 14.23
C PHE A 151 -12.74 19.38 14.44
N LYS A 152 -12.74 20.27 13.44
CA LYS A 152 -12.32 21.69 13.55
C LYS A 152 -11.01 21.84 14.32
N ASP A 153 -11.04 22.45 15.51
CA ASP A 153 -9.89 22.68 16.38
C ASP A 153 -9.27 21.39 16.95
N LYS A 154 -10.00 20.26 16.91
CA LYS A 154 -9.55 18.94 17.34
C LYS A 154 -9.02 18.06 16.21
N ILE A 155 -8.94 18.58 14.97
CA ILE A 155 -8.50 17.78 13.81
C ILE A 155 -7.12 17.17 14.00
N ASP A 156 -6.18 17.89 14.63
CA ASP A 156 -4.83 17.38 14.90
C ASP A 156 -4.85 16.19 15.87
N THR A 157 -5.76 16.22 16.84
CA THR A 157 -5.96 15.10 17.77
C THR A 157 -6.56 13.90 17.04
N TYR A 158 -7.56 14.13 16.20
CA TYR A 158 -8.15 13.08 15.37
C TYR A 158 -7.11 12.43 14.45
N ARG A 159 -6.33 13.24 13.72
CA ARG A 159 -5.23 12.78 12.84
C ARG A 159 -4.18 11.98 13.62
N SER A 160 -3.86 12.42 14.83
CA SER A 160 -2.92 11.70 15.72
C SER A 160 -3.45 10.32 16.12
N VAL A 161 -4.73 10.20 16.45
CA VAL A 161 -5.38 8.90 16.74
C VAL A 161 -5.34 8.01 15.48
N MET A 162 -5.68 8.54 14.32
CA MET A 162 -5.62 7.80 13.06
C MET A 162 -4.21 7.30 12.75
N ALA A 163 -3.17 8.11 12.98
CA ALA A 163 -1.78 7.70 12.78
C ALA A 163 -1.39 6.50 13.67
N ILE A 164 -1.80 6.50 14.94
CA ILE A 164 -1.57 5.37 15.86
C ILE A 164 -2.34 4.13 15.39
N MET A 165 -3.61 4.28 15.01
CA MET A 165 -4.41 3.16 14.52
C MET A 165 -3.81 2.55 13.26
N VAL A 166 -3.56 3.35 12.22
CA VAL A 166 -3.02 2.89 10.93
C VAL A 166 -1.66 2.19 11.12
N SER A 167 -0.75 2.79 11.89
CA SER A 167 0.56 2.19 12.17
C SER A 167 0.45 0.87 12.93
N GLY A 168 -0.44 0.80 13.93
CA GLY A 168 -0.74 -0.43 14.67
C GLY A 168 -1.26 -1.55 13.75
N LEU A 169 -2.18 -1.22 12.83
CA LEU A 169 -2.72 -2.19 11.86
C LEU A 169 -1.64 -2.71 10.90
N TYR A 170 -0.73 -1.86 10.44
CA TYR A 170 0.42 -2.30 9.66
C TYR A 170 1.33 -3.20 10.48
N TYR A 171 1.73 -2.76 11.67
CA TYR A 171 2.65 -3.49 12.52
C TYR A 171 2.12 -4.90 12.85
N LEU A 172 0.85 -5.02 13.26
CA LEU A 172 0.25 -6.32 13.59
C LEU A 172 0.34 -7.31 12.42
N ASN A 173 0.06 -6.86 11.19
CA ASN A 173 0.16 -7.73 10.01
C ASN A 173 1.60 -8.05 9.62
N LEU A 174 2.52 -7.10 9.75
CA LEU A 174 3.95 -7.34 9.46
C LEU A 174 4.59 -8.28 10.48
N TYR A 175 4.29 -8.08 11.75
CA TYR A 175 4.71 -8.95 12.86
C TYR A 175 4.23 -10.39 12.63
N ALA A 176 2.92 -10.53 12.34
CA ALA A 176 2.26 -11.81 12.04
C ALA A 176 2.90 -12.58 10.88
N ALA A 177 3.39 -11.86 9.88
CA ALA A 177 4.02 -12.42 8.70
C ALA A 177 5.50 -12.80 8.89
N MET A 178 6.16 -12.31 9.94
CA MET A 178 7.62 -12.47 10.12
C MET A 178 8.00 -13.33 11.31
N ASN A 179 7.59 -12.94 12.53
CA ASN A 179 8.24 -13.40 13.76
C ASN A 179 7.30 -14.13 14.74
N GLY A 180 5.99 -14.04 14.54
CA GLY A 180 5.01 -14.75 15.37
C GLY A 180 3.59 -14.24 15.15
N SER A 181 2.60 -15.02 15.54
CA SER A 181 1.18 -14.66 15.37
C SER A 181 0.54 -14.09 16.63
N ILE A 182 1.14 -14.29 17.80
CA ILE A 182 0.57 -13.86 19.09
C ILE A 182 1.11 -12.48 19.46
N PHE A 183 0.22 -11.50 19.58
CA PHE A 183 0.52 -10.15 20.05
C PHE A 183 -0.48 -9.75 21.13
N CYS A 184 0.00 -9.29 22.29
CA CYS A 184 -0.85 -9.05 23.47
C CYS A 184 -1.76 -10.24 23.84
N GLY A 185 -1.30 -11.48 23.63
CA GLY A 185 -2.09 -12.69 23.87
C GLY A 185 -3.19 -12.99 22.83
N ILE A 186 -3.25 -12.21 21.74
CA ILE A 186 -4.19 -12.42 20.64
C ILE A 186 -3.43 -13.02 19.46
N ASP A 187 -3.87 -14.18 18.97
CA ASP A 187 -3.34 -14.73 17.72
C ASP A 187 -3.98 -14.03 16.51
N VAL A 188 -3.25 -13.10 15.90
CA VAL A 188 -3.72 -12.27 14.78
C VAL A 188 -3.74 -12.98 13.43
N ASN A 189 -3.30 -14.25 13.35
CA ASN A 189 -3.47 -15.10 12.15
C ASN A 189 -4.77 -15.93 12.21
N THR A 190 -5.40 -16.06 13.38
CA THR A 190 -6.68 -16.77 13.52
C THR A 190 -7.87 -15.87 13.18
N PRO A 191 -8.96 -16.42 12.63
CA PRO A 191 -10.21 -15.67 12.42
C PRO A 191 -10.70 -14.99 13.70
N GLN A 192 -10.61 -15.67 14.84
CA GLN A 192 -11.05 -15.18 16.15
C GLN A 192 -10.20 -14.01 16.63
N GLY A 193 -8.87 -14.09 16.51
CA GLY A 193 -8.00 -13.00 16.92
C GLY A 193 -8.12 -11.79 15.99
N ARG A 194 -8.28 -12.01 14.68
CA ARG A 194 -8.58 -10.92 13.75
C ARG A 194 -9.90 -10.22 14.06
N ASP A 195 -10.95 -10.97 14.37
CA ASP A 195 -12.24 -10.40 14.80
C ASP A 195 -12.11 -9.54 16.07
N LYS A 196 -11.30 -9.97 17.05
CA LYS A 196 -11.00 -9.16 18.24
C LYS A 196 -10.34 -7.82 17.87
N ILE A 197 -9.35 -7.82 16.98
CA ILE A 197 -8.71 -6.58 16.52
C ILE A 197 -9.72 -5.70 15.78
N LYS A 198 -10.55 -6.25 14.90
CA LYS A 198 -11.58 -5.49 14.18
C LYS A 198 -12.57 -4.82 15.13
N LYS A 199 -13.07 -5.53 16.13
CA LYS A 199 -13.93 -4.97 17.19
C LYS A 199 -13.25 -3.86 17.98
N ALA A 200 -11.95 -3.98 18.24
CA ALA A 200 -11.17 -2.94 18.90
C ALA A 200 -11.05 -1.67 18.04
N ILE A 201 -10.87 -1.81 16.72
CA ILE A 201 -10.88 -0.67 15.77
C ILE A 201 -12.23 0.06 15.85
N SER A 202 -13.35 -0.67 15.74
CA SER A 202 -14.70 -0.10 15.84
C SER A 202 -14.93 0.63 17.16
N PHE A 203 -14.47 0.04 18.27
CA PHE A 203 -14.56 0.64 19.60
C PHE A 203 -13.75 1.94 19.71
N LEU A 204 -12.48 1.92 19.31
CA LEU A 204 -11.59 3.09 19.39
C LEU A 204 -12.09 4.23 18.50
N LEU A 205 -12.56 3.91 17.30
CA LEU A 205 -13.12 4.90 16.39
C LEU A 205 -14.38 5.54 16.98
N ARG A 206 -15.29 4.74 17.52
CA ARG A 206 -16.49 5.24 18.21
C ARG A 206 -16.12 6.19 19.36
N GLN A 207 -15.18 5.78 20.22
CA GLN A 207 -14.72 6.63 21.32
C GLN A 207 -14.08 7.93 20.83
N THR A 208 -13.39 7.90 19.70
CA THR A 208 -12.78 9.10 19.11
C THR A 208 -13.85 10.10 18.68
N TYR A 209 -14.91 9.64 18.00
CA TYR A 209 -16.03 10.50 17.60
C TYR A 209 -16.84 11.01 18.80
N GLU A 210 -17.04 10.20 19.84
CA GLU A 210 -17.80 10.61 21.03
C GLU A 210 -17.07 11.61 21.94
N LYS A 211 -15.73 11.63 21.89
CA LYS A 211 -14.90 12.41 22.83
C LYS A 211 -14.23 13.63 22.20
N LEU A 212 -14.09 13.66 20.88
CA LEU A 212 -13.61 14.82 20.13
C LEU A 212 -14.81 15.57 19.54
#